data_AF-A0A1G0AQZ6-F1
#
_entry.id   AF-A0A1G0AQZ6-F1
#
_cell.length_a   1.000
_cell.length_b   1.000
_cell.length_c   1.000
_cell.angle_alpha   90.00
_cell.angle_beta   90.00
_cell.angle_gamma   90.00
#
_symmetry.space_group_name_H-M   'P 1'
#
loop_
_entity.id
_entity.type
_entity.pdbx_description
1 polymer ?
#
loop_
_entity_poly.entity_id
_entity_poly.type
_entity_poly.pdbx_seq_one_letter_code
_entity_poly.pdbx_strand_id
1 'polypeptide(L)'
;MSLPKGLWAALSGVEAPATREDLALLSVSLQVRFGGRAAGERAVAEFMAARFGWAAARTRRRLEGLVDLGVVRCTRDLADGWSKVFEVLDRPPVPGVFAAEMGA
;
A
#
# COMPACT_ATOMS: atom_id res chain seq x y z
N MET A 1 3.04 -20.97 -12.82
CA MET A 1 4.29 -20.36 -12.31
C MET A 1 3.93 -19.53 -11.10
N SER A 2 4.36 -19.92 -9.89
CA SER A 2 4.12 -19.13 -8.68
C SER A 2 5.23 -18.09 -8.58
N LEU A 3 4.91 -16.81 -8.81
CA LEU A 3 5.83 -15.70 -8.59
C LEU A 3 6.39 -15.76 -7.14
N PRO A 4 7.64 -15.36 -6.90
CA PRO A 4 8.21 -15.32 -5.55
C PRO A 4 7.29 -14.50 -4.64
N LYS A 5 6.70 -15.18 -3.65
CA LYS A 5 5.76 -14.59 -2.70
C LYS A 5 6.52 -13.60 -1.83
N GLY A 6 6.21 -12.32 -1.94
CA GLY A 6 6.99 -11.28 -1.28
C GLY A 6 6.68 -9.88 -1.82
N LEU A 7 6.23 -8.94 -0.99
CA LEU A 7 6.25 -7.50 -1.33
C LEU A 7 7.59 -7.07 -1.93
N TRP A 8 8.71 -7.45 -1.28
CA TRP A 8 10.06 -7.06 -1.74
C TRP A 8 10.42 -7.67 -3.10
N ALA A 9 9.95 -8.88 -3.38
CA ALA A 9 10.16 -9.53 -4.67
C ALA A 9 9.30 -8.91 -5.77
N ALA A 10 8.08 -8.46 -5.44
CA ALA A 10 7.25 -7.70 -6.39
C ALA A 10 7.86 -6.32 -6.71
N LEU A 11 8.42 -5.66 -5.70
CA LEU A 11 9.04 -4.34 -5.85
C LEU A 11 10.36 -4.36 -6.61
N SER A 12 11.12 -5.46 -6.57
CA SER A 12 12.39 -5.56 -7.30
C SER A 12 12.19 -5.51 -8.83
N GLY A 13 11.01 -5.90 -9.32
CA GLY A 13 10.62 -5.80 -10.73
C GLY A 13 10.22 -4.39 -11.19
N VAL A 14 10.08 -3.42 -10.27
CA VAL A 14 9.72 -2.03 -10.62
C VAL A 14 10.99 -1.28 -11.00
N GLU A 15 11.14 -0.90 -12.28
CA GLU A 15 12.37 -0.29 -12.80
C GLU A 15 12.64 1.11 -12.21
N ALA A 16 11.60 1.97 -12.16
CA ALA A 16 11.73 3.35 -11.71
C ALA A 16 11.95 3.44 -10.18
N PRO A 17 13.12 3.91 -9.70
CA PRO A 17 13.44 3.90 -8.27
C PRO A 17 12.44 4.68 -7.41
N ALA A 18 12.08 5.89 -7.84
CA ALA A 18 11.09 6.71 -7.14
C ALA A 18 9.70 6.05 -7.05
N THR A 19 9.31 5.28 -8.07
CA THR A 19 8.04 4.53 -8.02
C THR A 19 8.14 3.35 -7.08
N ARG A 20 9.29 2.65 -7.06
CA ARG A 20 9.55 1.55 -6.14
C ARG A 20 9.49 2.03 -4.68
N GLU A 21 10.13 3.15 -4.37
CA GLU A 21 10.10 3.77 -3.03
C GLU A 21 8.68 4.18 -2.62
N ASP A 22 7.92 4.81 -3.52
CA ASP A 22 6.52 5.16 -3.29
C ASP A 22 5.67 3.92 -2.94
N LEU A 23 5.82 2.84 -3.72
CA LEU A 23 5.06 1.61 -3.52
C LEU A 23 5.48 0.90 -2.23
N ALA A 24 6.76 0.91 -1.88
CA ALA A 24 7.26 0.39 -0.62
C ALA A 24 6.66 1.17 0.56
N LEU A 25 6.74 2.50 0.53
CA LEU A 25 6.22 3.37 1.58
C LEU A 25 4.71 3.17 1.80
N LEU A 26 3.94 3.11 0.70
CA LEU A 26 2.50 2.93 0.75
C LEU A 26 2.11 1.54 1.26
N SER A 27 2.78 0.48 0.79
CA SER A 27 2.52 -0.88 1.25
C SER A 27 2.79 -1.03 2.75
N VAL A 28 3.92 -0.50 3.21
CA VAL A 28 4.31 -0.51 4.62
C VAL A 28 3.31 0.31 5.44
N SER A 29 2.87 1.48 4.95
CA SER A 29 1.81 2.29 5.58
C SER A 29 0.51 1.52 5.75
N LEU A 30 0.07 0.78 4.73
CA LEU A 30 -1.12 -0.08 4.82
C LEU A 30 -0.96 -1.16 5.91
N GLN A 31 0.21 -1.78 5.99
CA GLN A 31 0.48 -2.85 6.94
C GLN A 31 0.51 -2.35 8.40
N VAL A 32 1.20 -1.23 8.66
CA VAL A 32 1.40 -0.72 10.03
C VAL A 32 0.21 0.11 10.49
N ARG A 33 -0.23 1.11 9.71
CA ARG A 33 -1.25 2.07 10.13
C ARG A 33 -2.65 1.50 10.11
N PHE A 34 -2.94 0.61 9.17
CA PHE A 34 -4.26 -0.01 9.00
C PHE A 34 -4.28 -1.46 9.50
N GLY A 35 -3.20 -1.90 10.16
CA GLY A 35 -3.10 -3.24 10.78
C GLY A 35 -3.23 -4.38 9.77
N GLY A 36 -2.92 -4.13 8.49
CA GLY A 36 -3.11 -5.07 7.39
C GLY A 36 -4.57 -5.45 7.11
N ARG A 37 -5.54 -4.77 7.74
CA ARG A 37 -6.97 -4.93 7.42
C ARG A 37 -7.29 -4.19 6.11
N ALA A 38 -8.45 -4.50 5.54
CA ALA A 38 -8.95 -3.75 4.40
C ALA A 38 -9.06 -2.26 4.75
N ALA A 39 -8.36 -1.39 4.02
CA ALA A 39 -8.34 0.05 4.23
C ALA A 39 -9.04 0.78 3.08
N GLY A 40 -9.97 1.68 3.39
CA GLY A 40 -10.68 2.47 2.38
C GLY A 40 -9.77 3.46 1.67
N GLU A 41 -9.94 3.62 0.34
CA GLU A 41 -9.13 4.51 -0.51
C GLU A 41 -9.00 5.93 0.08
N ARG A 42 -10.13 6.47 0.57
CA ARG A 42 -10.19 7.82 1.13
C ARG A 42 -9.31 7.94 2.37
N ALA A 43 -9.43 7.00 3.31
CA ALA A 43 -8.65 7.01 4.54
C ALA A 43 -7.14 6.86 4.27
N VAL A 44 -6.77 6.03 3.28
CA VAL A 44 -5.38 5.89 2.86
C VAL A 44 -4.87 7.19 2.23
N ALA A 45 -5.65 7.81 1.33
CA ALA A 45 -5.28 9.08 0.70
C ALA A 45 -5.14 10.21 1.72
N GLU A 46 -6.05 10.33 2.69
CA GLU A 46 -6.01 11.31 3.77
C GLU A 46 -4.76 11.11 4.65
N PHE A 47 -4.44 9.86 5.02
CA PHE A 47 -3.23 9.55 5.78
C PHE A 47 -1.95 9.94 5.02
N MET A 48 -1.83 9.53 3.76
CA MET A 48 -0.64 9.83 2.95
C MET A 48 -0.47 11.34 2.71
N ALA A 49 -1.58 12.06 2.53
CA ALA A 49 -1.57 13.51 2.43
C ALA A 49 -1.07 14.17 3.73
N ALA A 50 -1.63 13.77 4.88
CA ALA A 50 -1.26 14.34 6.17
C ALA A 50 0.19 14.01 6.58
N ARG A 51 0.65 12.79 6.33
CA ARG A 51 1.96 12.32 6.82
C ARG A 51 3.11 12.62 5.87
N PHE A 52 2.86 12.62 4.56
CA PHE A 52 3.91 12.69 3.53
C PHE A 52 3.66 13.77 2.47
N GLY A 53 2.59 14.56 2.60
CA GLY A 53 2.26 15.63 1.65
C GLY A 53 1.84 15.12 0.27
N TRP A 54 1.40 13.88 0.15
CA TRP A 54 0.99 13.31 -1.14
C TRP A 54 -0.34 13.90 -1.61
N ALA A 55 -0.41 14.33 -2.87
CA ALA A 55 -1.68 14.56 -3.53
C ALA A 55 -2.47 13.25 -3.60
N ALA A 56 -3.79 13.30 -3.37
CA ALA A 56 -4.65 12.11 -3.38
C ALA A 56 -4.53 11.30 -4.69
N ALA A 57 -4.37 11.97 -5.82
CA ALA A 57 -4.17 11.32 -7.12
C ALA A 57 -2.89 10.47 -7.17
N ARG A 58 -1.81 10.89 -6.49
CA ARG A 58 -0.58 10.09 -6.36
C ARG A 58 -0.88 8.82 -5.60
N THR A 59 -1.52 8.91 -4.43
CA THR A 59 -1.88 7.75 -3.61
C THR A 59 -2.73 6.75 -4.40
N ARG A 60 -3.75 7.21 -5.12
CA ARG A 60 -4.63 6.35 -5.93
C ARG A 60 -3.85 5.58 -7.00
N ARG A 61 -2.99 6.28 -7.77
CA ARG A 61 -2.15 5.63 -8.80
C ARG A 61 -1.20 4.59 -8.20
N ARG A 62 -0.68 4.85 -7.00
CA ARG A 62 0.20 3.89 -6.31
C ARG A 62 -0.57 2.70 -5.74
N LEU A 63 -1.79 2.90 -5.25
CA LEU A 63 -2.68 1.80 -4.85
C LEU A 63 -2.99 0.89 -6.04
N GLU A 64 -3.27 1.45 -7.22
CA GLU A 64 -3.47 0.68 -8.45
C GLU A 64 -2.20 -0.11 -8.82
N GLY A 65 -1.02 0.52 -8.76
CA GLY A 65 0.25 -0.19 -8.98
C GLY A 65 0.49 -1.35 -7.99
N LEU A 66 0.08 -1.21 -6.72
CA LEU A 66 0.17 -2.32 -5.76
C LEU A 66 -0.82 -3.46 -6.08
N VAL A 67 -1.97 -3.15 -6.68
CA VAL A 67 -2.92 -4.16 -7.17
C VAL A 67 -2.33 -4.92 -8.36
N ASP A 68 -1.77 -4.20 -9.33
CA ASP A 68 -1.16 -4.79 -10.53
C ASP A 68 0.02 -5.70 -10.19
N LEU A 69 0.78 -5.35 -9.15
CA LEU A 69 1.87 -6.16 -8.62
C LEU A 69 1.42 -7.34 -7.75
N GLY A 70 0.11 -7.46 -7.48
CA GLY A 70 -0.43 -8.52 -6.62
C GLY A 70 -0.05 -8.39 -5.14
N VAL A 71 0.38 -7.20 -4.70
CA VAL A 71 0.74 -6.90 -3.30
C VAL A 71 -0.52 -6.67 -2.46
N VAL A 72 -1.51 -6.00 -3.04
CA VAL A 72 -2.80 -5.74 -2.39
C VAL A 72 -3.95 -6.23 -3.25
N ARG A 73 -5.05 -6.62 -2.60
CA ARG A 73 -6.33 -6.87 -3.23
C ARG A 73 -7.21 -5.64 -3.10
N CYS A 74 -7.79 -5.19 -4.21
CA CYS A 74 -8.82 -4.17 -4.22
C CYS A 74 -10.21 -4.83 -4.27
N THR A 75 -11.10 -4.46 -3.36
CA THR A 75 -12.51 -4.87 -3.36
C THR A 75 -13.41 -3.65 -3.14
N ARG A 76 -14.73 -3.85 -3.18
CA ARG A 76 -15.70 -2.82 -2.80
C ARG A 76 -16.06 -2.98 -1.33
N ASP A 77 -16.22 -1.86 -0.64
CA ASP A 77 -16.75 -1.83 0.72
C ASP A 77 -18.17 -2.44 0.69
N LEU A 78 -18.44 -3.35 1.61
CA LEU A 78 -19.75 -4.00 1.72
C LEU A 78 -20.81 -3.06 2.30
N ALA A 79 -20.39 -2.03 3.03
CA ALA A 79 -21.31 -1.08 3.65
C ALA A 79 -22.00 -0.17 2.63
N ASP A 80 -21.30 0.23 1.57
CA ASP A 80 -21.83 1.14 0.54
C ASP A 80 -21.82 0.55 -0.89
N GLY A 81 -21.12 -0.55 -1.12
CA GLY A 81 -21.03 -1.24 -2.41
C GLY A 81 -20.19 -0.53 -3.47
N TRP A 82 -19.66 0.67 -3.21
CA TRP A 82 -18.97 1.48 -4.23
C TRP A 82 -17.58 1.94 -3.80
N SER A 83 -17.32 2.16 -2.51
CA SER A 83 -16.01 2.58 -2.02
C SER A 83 -14.96 1.50 -2.26
N LYS A 84 -13.76 1.87 -2.72
CA LYS A 84 -12.65 0.91 -2.87
C LYS A 84 -12.00 0.66 -1.51
N VAL A 85 -11.76 -0.60 -1.18
CA VAL A 85 -10.99 -1.03 0.00
C VAL A 85 -9.82 -1.91 -0.43
N PHE A 86 -8.67 -1.73 0.22
CA PHE A 86 -7.41 -2.36 -0.13
C PHE A 86 -6.91 -3.24 1.01
N GLU A 87 -6.73 -4.52 0.73
CA GLU A 87 -6.25 -5.53 1.68
C GLU A 87 -4.83 -5.97 1.29
N VAL A 88 -3.89 -5.96 2.23
CA VAL A 88 -2.52 -6.43 2.00
C VAL A 88 -2.51 -7.95 1.94
N LEU A 89 -2.10 -8.53 0.80
CA LEU A 89 -2.09 -9.97 0.55
C LEU A 89 -0.88 -10.68 1.14
N ASP A 90 0.25 -9.98 1.19
CA ASP A 90 1.50 -10.49 1.74
C ASP A 90 2.13 -9.46 2.67
N ARG A 91 2.46 -9.90 3.89
CA ARG A 91 2.91 -9.05 5.00
C ARG A 91 4.32 -9.45 5.40
N PRO A 92 5.36 -9.06 4.63
CA PRO A 92 6.72 -9.32 5.07
C PRO A 92 6.99 -8.60 6.40
N PRO A 93 8.04 -9.00 7.13
CA PRO A 93 8.57 -8.19 8.22
C PRO A 93 8.87 -6.79 7.71
N VAL A 94 8.27 -5.79 8.36
CA VAL A 94 8.59 -4.38 8.11
C VAL A 94 9.92 -4.09 8.83
N PRO A 95 10.96 -3.62 8.13
CA PRO A 95 12.20 -3.21 8.79
C PRO A 95 11.92 -2.13 9.86
N GLY A 96 12.55 -2.24 11.02
CA GLY A 96 12.25 -1.40 12.18
C GLY A 96 12.34 0.11 11.94
N VAL A 97 13.17 0.54 10.98
CA VAL A 97 13.28 1.95 10.57
C VAL A 97 11.96 2.50 10.01
N PHE A 98 11.24 1.73 9.19
CA PHE A 98 9.95 2.13 8.63
C PHE A 98 8.83 2.08 9.67
N ALA A 99 8.90 1.13 10.62
CA ALA A 99 7.93 1.06 11.70
C ALA A 99 8.01 2.28 12.62
N ALA A 100 9.23 2.76 12.92
CA ALA A 100 9.46 3.95 13.73
C ALA A 100 8.96 5.24 13.04
N GLU A 101 9.15 5.36 11.73
CA GLU A 101 8.68 6.53 10.96
C GLU A 101 7.14 6.63 10.88
N MET A 102 6.42 5.53 11.07
CA MET A 102 4.97 5.46 10.91
C MET A 102 4.19 5.23 12.21
N GLY A 103 4.89 5.03 13.33
CA GLY A 103 4.33 4.68 14.64
C GLY A 103 4.36 5.78 15.69
N ALA A 104 4.56 7.04 15.30
CA ALA A 104 4.44 8.21 16.18
C ALA A 104 3.11 8.94 15.93
#